data_AF-A0A9E5IZX8-F1
#
_entry.id   AF-A0A9E5IZX8-F1
#
_cell.length_a   1.000
_cell.length_b   1.000
_cell.length_c   1.000
_cell.angle_alpha   90.00
_cell.angle_beta   90.00
_cell.angle_gamma   90.00
#
_symmetry.space_group_name_H-M   'P 1'
#
loop_
_entity.id
_entity.type
_entity.pdbx_description
1 polymer ?
#
loop_
_entity_poly.entity_id
_entity_poly.type
_entity_poly.pdbx_seq_one_letter_code
_entity_poly.pdbx_strand_id
1 'polypeptide(L)'
;DNKDNVVIVCSIENVDPMGVHTGDSITVAPTMTLTDVEYQKLRDLSIKIIREVGVATGGCNIQFAVNPTDGRIIVIEMNPRVSRSSALASKATGFPIAKIATKLAIGYTLDEIENDITKSTPASFEPALDYVVVKIPRFAFEKFPEADTRLTTTMKSVGEAMAIGRSFPEALQKALRSLEKMGASFKWRTEDLSELPRKISIPTEFRLQQVQSALFNGASVDEVYKITRIDPWFLEQIRCNESEIRQIRSNVNLRPVYKTVDTCAGEFAALTPYYYSTYDEESEVLSRSKPAVIILGSGPNRIGQGIEFDYSCVHASFALHKAGYETIMINCNPETVSTDYDTSDRLYFEPLTLEDVLEVIAAESAAGPVMGVIAQLGGQTPLGLARGLLDAGVKILGTSPDAIDLAEERGAFGEILSKNNLCAPNFGMANSYQESSEIATRIGYPVLVRPSYVLGGRGMEIVYDEESLRGFIDKATAITPNHPVLIDKFLDDAIEIDVDALYDGSDLYLAGVMEHIEEAGVHSGDSACVLPSTSLDKNMLDQIRVATEKIAKDVGVRGLINIQFAVSGDPQKLFVLEANPRASRTVPFVAKATGVQLAKAAALIATGVS
;
A
#
# COMPACT_ATOMS: atom_id res chain seq x y z
N ASP A 1 2.10 -14.53 31.00
CA ASP A 1 0.89 -15.38 30.95
C ASP A 1 0.44 -15.63 32.40
N ASN A 2 -0.58 -16.47 32.61
CA ASN A 2 -1.08 -16.74 33.97
C ASN A 2 -0.09 -17.51 34.88
N LYS A 3 1.02 -18.04 34.32
CA LYS A 3 2.14 -18.67 35.04
C LYS A 3 3.31 -17.71 35.27
N ASP A 4 3.13 -16.41 34.99
CA ASP A 4 4.17 -15.37 35.04
C ASP A 4 5.34 -15.58 34.05
N ASN A 5 5.11 -16.35 32.97
CA ASN A 5 6.07 -16.37 31.85
C ASN A 5 5.95 -15.06 31.06
N VAL A 6 7.09 -14.44 30.75
CA VAL A 6 7.19 -13.23 29.95
C VAL A 6 8.27 -13.42 28.89
N VAL A 7 7.97 -13.06 27.64
CA VAL A 7 8.89 -13.11 26.51
C VAL A 7 8.98 -11.73 25.86
N ILE A 8 10.19 -11.27 25.55
CA ILE A 8 10.37 -10.11 24.68
C ILE A 8 10.33 -10.59 23.24
N VAL A 9 9.19 -10.39 22.58
CA VAL A 9 8.99 -10.87 21.20
C VAL A 9 9.86 -10.10 20.20
N CYS A 10 10.04 -8.80 20.40
CA CYS A 10 10.79 -7.95 19.48
C CYS A 10 11.27 -6.69 20.19
N SER A 11 12.47 -6.23 19.84
CA SER A 11 12.96 -4.89 20.17
C SER A 11 12.99 -4.03 18.92
N ILE A 12 12.59 -2.77 19.06
CA ILE A 12 12.49 -1.82 17.96
C ILE A 12 13.29 -0.58 18.34
N GLU A 13 14.13 -0.10 17.43
CA GLU A 13 14.87 1.15 17.57
C GLU A 13 14.36 2.18 16.55
N ASN A 14 14.11 3.40 17.02
CA ASN A 14 13.72 4.50 16.16
C ASN A 14 14.96 5.14 15.53
N VAL A 15 14.96 5.29 14.20
CA VAL A 15 15.99 6.07 13.49
C VAL A 15 15.75 7.55 13.71
N ASP A 16 14.49 7.99 13.66
CA ASP A 16 14.11 9.34 14.07
C ASP A 16 14.14 9.46 15.60
N PRO A 17 14.91 10.38 16.18
CA PRO A 17 15.06 10.51 17.62
C PRO A 17 13.78 11.02 18.31
N MET A 18 13.77 10.90 19.64
CA MET A 18 12.68 11.41 20.50
C MET A 18 12.27 12.84 20.13
N GLY A 19 10.95 13.04 19.99
CA GLY A 19 10.34 14.28 19.49
C GLY A 19 9.51 14.06 18.22
N VAL A 20 9.76 12.96 17.50
CA VAL A 20 8.89 12.42 16.46
C VAL A 20 8.14 11.21 17.02
N HIS A 21 6.83 11.14 16.82
CA HIS A 21 5.99 10.02 17.25
C HIS A 21 6.46 8.72 16.59
N THR A 22 6.44 7.60 17.32
CA THR A 22 6.91 6.28 16.79
C THR A 22 6.20 5.85 15.51
N GLY A 23 4.92 6.19 15.37
CA GLY A 23 4.14 5.99 14.13
C GLY A 23 4.64 6.81 12.94
N ASP A 24 5.20 7.99 13.18
CA ASP A 24 5.78 8.89 12.16
C ASP A 24 7.30 8.75 12.02
N SER A 25 7.93 7.90 12.84
CA SER A 25 9.35 7.57 12.73
C SER A 25 9.60 6.46 11.72
N ILE A 26 10.77 6.51 11.11
CA ILE A 26 11.44 5.32 10.60
C ILE A 26 11.91 4.49 11.79
N THR A 27 11.66 3.17 11.77
CA THR A 27 12.02 2.27 12.85
C THR A 27 12.65 0.99 12.31
N VAL A 28 13.54 0.39 13.09
CA VAL A 28 14.22 -0.86 12.74
C VAL A 28 14.01 -1.94 13.79
N ALA A 29 14.03 -3.19 13.36
CA ALA A 29 14.11 -4.35 14.24
C ALA A 29 15.22 -5.31 13.75
N PRO A 30 16.04 -5.88 14.65
CA PRO A 30 16.08 -5.60 16.09
C PRO A 30 16.71 -4.23 16.39
N THR A 31 16.88 -3.91 17.68
CA THR A 31 17.73 -2.79 18.14
C THR A 31 19.18 -2.97 17.68
N MET A 32 19.83 -1.90 17.20
CA MET A 32 21.13 -1.92 16.54
C MET A 32 22.25 -1.31 17.38
N THR A 33 21.96 -0.29 18.20
CA THR A 33 23.00 0.54 18.85
C THR A 33 23.17 0.31 20.35
N LEU A 34 22.32 -0.53 20.95
CA LEU A 34 22.44 -0.90 22.36
C LEU A 34 23.50 -1.98 22.57
N THR A 35 24.32 -1.80 23.61
CA THR A 35 25.11 -2.93 24.14
C THR A 35 24.17 -3.98 24.75
N ASP A 36 24.61 -5.24 24.83
CA ASP A 36 23.83 -6.29 25.50
C ASP A 36 23.48 -5.89 26.94
N VAL A 37 24.41 -5.27 27.68
CA VAL A 37 24.16 -4.78 29.05
C VAL A 37 23.02 -3.77 29.12
N GLU A 38 22.92 -2.85 28.15
CA GLU A 38 21.81 -1.90 28.07
C GLU A 38 20.52 -2.60 27.67
N TYR A 39 20.57 -3.48 26.67
CA TYR A 39 19.43 -4.28 26.25
C TYR A 39 18.83 -5.08 27.41
N GLN A 40 19.66 -5.80 28.19
CA GLN A 40 19.19 -6.57 29.35
C GLN A 40 18.54 -5.67 30.41
N LYS A 41 19.03 -4.44 30.62
CA LYS A 41 18.38 -3.47 31.52
C LYS A 41 16.99 -3.06 31.02
N LEU A 42 16.83 -2.81 29.71
CA LEU A 42 15.54 -2.49 29.10
C LEU A 42 14.58 -3.68 29.19
N ARG A 43 15.09 -4.90 28.92
CA ARG A 43 14.34 -6.16 29.03
C ARG A 43 13.83 -6.39 30.45
N ASP A 44 14.69 -6.31 31.46
CA ASP A 44 14.31 -6.48 32.87
C ASP A 44 13.31 -5.42 33.33
N LEU A 45 13.49 -4.17 32.90
CA LEU A 45 12.58 -3.08 33.21
C LEU A 45 11.21 -3.31 32.56
N SER A 46 11.19 -3.80 31.31
CA SER A 46 9.97 -4.16 30.59
C SER A 46 9.15 -5.20 31.36
N ILE A 47 9.80 -6.28 31.80
CA ILE A 47 9.17 -7.35 32.59
C ILE A 47 8.62 -6.80 33.91
N LYS A 48 9.36 -5.93 34.60
CA LYS A 48 8.90 -5.28 35.84
C LYS A 48 7.65 -4.42 35.61
N ILE A 49 7.62 -3.64 34.54
CA ILE A 49 6.46 -2.79 34.21
C ILE A 49 5.24 -3.66 33.88
N ILE A 50 5.40 -4.74 33.11
CA ILE A 50 4.31 -5.68 32.78
C ILE A 50 3.66 -6.22 34.06
N ARG A 51 4.49 -6.66 35.01
CA ARG A 51 4.04 -7.19 36.30
C ARG A 51 3.35 -6.13 37.15
N GLU A 52 3.92 -4.93 37.24
CA GLU A 52 3.37 -3.84 38.05
C GLU A 52 2.04 -3.30 37.51
N VAL A 53 1.91 -3.19 36.18
CA VAL A 53 0.64 -2.80 35.54
C VAL A 53 -0.41 -3.91 35.61
N GLY A 54 0.00 -5.17 35.84
CA GLY A 54 -0.88 -6.32 35.99
C GLY A 54 -1.36 -6.92 34.67
N VAL A 55 -0.57 -6.83 33.60
CA VAL A 55 -0.89 -7.46 32.31
C VAL A 55 -0.57 -8.97 32.41
N ALA A 56 -1.50 -9.74 32.98
CA ALA A 56 -1.29 -11.16 33.26
C ALA A 56 -1.43 -12.06 32.01
N THR A 57 -2.38 -11.76 31.11
CA THR A 57 -2.74 -12.65 29.98
C THR A 57 -2.93 -11.85 28.69
N GLY A 58 -1.83 -11.52 28.00
CA GLY A 58 -1.90 -10.82 26.72
C GLY A 58 -0.56 -10.24 26.28
N GLY A 59 -0.59 -9.47 25.20
CA GLY A 59 0.55 -8.69 24.70
C GLY A 59 0.43 -7.20 25.04
N CYS A 60 1.56 -6.53 25.11
CA CYS A 60 1.65 -5.09 25.34
C CYS A 60 2.87 -4.49 24.63
N ASN A 61 2.94 -3.17 24.56
CA ASN A 61 4.08 -2.43 24.02
C ASN A 61 4.58 -1.43 25.06
N ILE A 62 5.90 -1.34 25.25
CA ILE A 62 6.55 -0.39 26.17
C ILE A 62 7.53 0.46 25.38
N GLN A 63 7.54 1.76 25.67
CA GLN A 63 8.44 2.71 25.03
C GLN A 63 9.42 3.29 26.04
N PHE A 64 10.66 3.45 25.60
CA PHE A 64 11.75 4.00 26.39
C PHE A 64 12.45 5.11 25.60
N ALA A 65 12.99 6.08 26.33
CA ALA A 65 14.03 6.97 25.82
C ALA A 65 15.37 6.59 26.49
N VAL A 66 16.41 6.44 25.68
CA VAL A 66 17.78 6.17 26.14
C VAL A 66 18.64 7.37 25.81
N ASN A 67 19.37 7.90 26.79
CA ASN A 67 20.34 8.95 26.56
C ASN A 67 21.62 8.33 25.95
N PRO A 68 22.01 8.71 24.72
CA PRO A 68 23.15 8.08 24.02
C PRO A 68 24.51 8.40 24.66
N THR A 69 24.58 9.37 25.60
CA THR A 69 25.85 9.77 26.22
C THR A 69 26.20 8.95 27.47
N ASP A 70 25.20 8.58 28.26
CA ASP A 70 25.40 7.94 29.58
C ASP A 70 24.54 6.68 29.80
N GLY A 71 23.75 6.27 28.81
CA GLY A 71 22.87 5.11 28.88
C GLY A 71 21.69 5.27 29.84
N ARG A 72 21.35 6.50 30.27
CA ARG A 72 20.19 6.74 31.14
C ARG A 72 18.90 6.35 30.42
N ILE A 73 18.12 5.47 31.05
CA ILE A 73 16.83 4.99 30.54
C ILE A 73 15.67 5.73 31.22
N ILE A 74 14.70 6.18 30.43
CA ILE A 74 13.45 6.78 30.89
C ILE A 74 12.29 6.00 30.27
N VAL A 75 11.34 5.54 31.08
CA VAL A 75 10.10 4.94 30.61
C VAL A 75 9.19 6.06 30.10
N ILE A 76 8.67 5.92 28.88
CA ILE A 76 7.79 6.92 28.26
C ILE A 76 6.33 6.53 28.48
N GLU A 77 5.94 5.35 28.01
CA GLU A 77 4.58 4.83 28.16
C GLU A 77 4.53 3.30 28.04
N MET A 78 3.38 2.74 28.44
CA MET A 78 3.01 1.35 28.26
C MET A 78 1.60 1.29 27.64
N ASN A 79 1.46 0.53 26.58
CA ASN A 79 0.20 0.24 25.91
C ASN A 79 -0.23 -1.20 26.24
N PRO A 80 -1.21 -1.42 27.14
CA PRO A 80 -1.62 -2.76 27.61
C PRO A 80 -2.57 -3.44 26.61
N ARG A 81 -2.19 -3.46 25.33
CA ARG A 81 -2.92 -4.06 24.22
C ARG A 81 -1.99 -4.29 23.03
N VAL A 82 -2.48 -4.98 22.01
CA VAL A 82 -1.89 -4.94 20.67
C VAL A 82 -1.87 -3.50 20.13
N SER A 83 -0.84 -3.19 19.35
CA SER A 83 -0.56 -1.90 18.75
C SER A 83 -0.07 -2.06 17.30
N ARG A 84 0.07 -0.96 16.58
CA ARG A 84 0.77 -0.94 15.28
C ARG A 84 2.17 -1.59 15.37
N SER A 85 2.90 -1.31 16.45
CA SER A 85 4.21 -1.90 16.71
C SER A 85 4.15 -3.41 16.96
N SER A 86 3.05 -3.92 17.53
CA SER A 86 2.87 -5.37 17.66
C SER A 86 2.57 -6.05 16.33
N ALA A 87 1.86 -5.38 15.40
CA ALA A 87 1.67 -5.89 14.05
C ALA A 87 3.02 -5.94 13.31
N LEU A 88 3.76 -4.82 13.32
CA LEU A 88 5.12 -4.75 12.80
C LEU A 88 6.04 -5.83 13.40
N ALA A 89 6.05 -5.99 14.72
CA ALA A 89 6.84 -7.01 15.39
C ALA A 89 6.44 -8.44 14.98
N SER A 90 5.15 -8.69 14.79
CA SER A 90 4.67 -10.01 14.36
C SER A 90 5.15 -10.33 12.95
N LYS A 91 5.13 -9.35 12.03
CA LYS A 91 5.67 -9.53 10.67
C LYS A 91 7.18 -9.63 10.67
N ALA A 92 7.86 -8.79 11.45
CA ALA A 92 9.32 -8.81 11.54
C ALA A 92 9.87 -10.16 12.03
N THR A 93 9.17 -10.79 12.97
CA THR A 93 9.67 -11.99 13.66
C THR A 93 9.06 -13.29 13.15
N GLY A 94 7.88 -13.25 12.54
CA GLY A 94 7.05 -14.43 12.29
C GLY A 94 6.24 -14.87 13.52
N PHE A 95 6.39 -14.21 14.68
CA PHE A 95 5.71 -14.56 15.93
C PHE A 95 4.32 -13.88 15.99
N PRO A 96 3.20 -14.62 15.95
CA PRO A 96 1.87 -14.03 15.78
C PRO A 96 1.29 -13.52 17.12
N ILE A 97 1.72 -12.33 17.56
CA ILE A 97 1.42 -11.76 18.89
C ILE A 97 -0.07 -11.76 19.19
N ALA A 98 -0.92 -11.31 18.26
CA ALA A 98 -2.37 -11.22 18.50
C ALA A 98 -3.03 -12.61 18.63
N LYS A 99 -2.61 -13.58 17.81
CA LYS A 99 -3.08 -14.97 17.84
C LYS A 99 -2.72 -15.64 19.16
N ILE A 100 -1.48 -15.45 19.61
CA ILE A 100 -0.98 -15.97 20.89
C ILE A 100 -1.67 -15.27 22.06
N ALA A 101 -1.75 -13.94 22.06
CA ALA A 101 -2.44 -13.17 23.10
C ALA A 101 -3.90 -13.61 23.28
N THR A 102 -4.59 -13.95 22.18
CA THR A 102 -5.96 -14.49 22.23
C THR A 102 -6.02 -15.85 22.93
N LYS A 103 -5.07 -16.76 22.64
CA LYS A 103 -4.95 -18.05 23.35
C LYS A 103 -4.64 -17.85 24.84
N LEU A 104 -3.73 -16.93 25.18
CA LEU A 104 -3.41 -16.62 26.58
C LEU A 104 -4.65 -16.08 27.34
N ALA A 105 -5.47 -15.25 26.70
CA ALA A 105 -6.66 -14.68 27.30
C ALA A 105 -7.74 -15.73 27.66
N ILE A 106 -7.74 -16.89 27.00
CA ILE A 106 -8.64 -18.01 27.31
C ILE A 106 -7.99 -19.08 28.20
N GLY A 107 -6.80 -18.81 28.75
CA GLY A 107 -6.18 -19.60 29.81
C GLY A 107 -4.98 -20.46 29.42
N TYR A 108 -4.58 -20.47 28.14
CA TYR A 108 -3.34 -21.14 27.71
C TYR A 108 -2.12 -20.45 28.31
N THR A 109 -1.02 -21.19 28.42
CA THR A 109 0.31 -20.65 28.73
C THR A 109 1.24 -20.71 27.53
N LEU A 110 2.31 -19.92 27.55
CA LEU A 110 3.24 -19.83 26.41
C LEU A 110 3.89 -21.17 26.06
N ASP A 111 4.15 -22.02 27.06
CA ASP A 111 4.68 -23.39 26.91
C ASP A 111 3.69 -24.37 26.28
N GLU A 112 2.38 -24.07 26.31
CA GLU A 112 1.32 -24.91 25.75
C GLU A 112 0.97 -24.56 24.30
N ILE A 113 1.48 -23.43 23.81
CA ILE A 113 1.21 -22.93 22.46
C ILE A 113 2.41 -23.29 21.57
N GLU A 114 2.16 -23.99 20.47
CA GLU A 114 3.18 -24.28 19.45
C GLU A 114 3.55 -23.02 18.64
N ASN A 115 4.81 -22.91 18.25
CA ASN A 115 5.28 -21.89 17.30
C ASN A 115 4.85 -22.26 15.87
N ASP A 116 4.02 -21.40 15.27
CA ASP A 116 3.42 -21.62 13.96
C ASP A 116 4.43 -21.77 12.81
N ILE A 117 5.62 -21.15 12.92
CA ILE A 117 6.65 -21.14 11.86
C ILE A 117 7.52 -22.41 11.87
N THR A 118 8.06 -22.77 13.05
CA THR A 118 8.95 -23.94 13.20
C THR A 118 8.18 -25.24 13.43
N LYS A 119 6.95 -25.16 13.94
CA LYS A 119 6.05 -26.30 14.28
C LYS A 119 6.69 -27.37 15.17
N SER A 120 7.75 -27.00 15.88
CA SER A 120 8.59 -27.91 16.67
C SER A 120 9.07 -27.29 17.97
N THR A 121 8.88 -25.98 18.15
CA THR A 121 9.20 -25.25 19.38
C THR A 121 7.94 -24.65 20.00
N PRO A 122 7.89 -24.43 21.34
CA PRO A 122 6.79 -23.72 21.97
C PRO A 122 6.89 -22.21 21.69
N ALA A 123 5.84 -21.45 22.01
CA ALA A 123 5.80 -19.99 21.95
C ALA A 123 6.51 -19.32 23.15
N SER A 124 6.97 -20.09 24.13
CA SER A 124 7.75 -19.62 25.29
C SER A 124 9.23 -19.41 24.96
N PHE A 125 9.52 -18.55 23.98
CA PHE A 125 10.88 -18.17 23.57
C PHE A 125 10.93 -16.70 23.12
N GLU A 126 12.13 -16.15 23.02
CA GLU A 126 12.37 -14.82 22.43
C GLU A 126 12.90 -15.03 21.00
N PRO A 127 12.22 -14.51 19.96
CA PRO A 127 12.69 -14.66 18.58
C PRO A 127 14.08 -14.07 18.34
N ALA A 128 14.86 -14.75 17.51
CA ALA A 128 16.14 -14.28 17.01
C ALA A 128 16.02 -13.98 15.51
N LEU A 129 16.57 -12.85 15.08
CA LEU A 129 16.54 -12.38 13.70
C LEU A 129 17.97 -12.41 13.14
N ASP A 130 18.17 -13.06 12.00
CA ASP A 130 19.42 -13.00 11.23
C ASP A 130 19.32 -12.00 10.05
N TYR A 131 18.36 -11.09 10.14
CA TYR A 131 18.11 -10.02 9.18
C TYR A 131 17.68 -8.74 9.91
N VAL A 132 17.65 -7.64 9.15
CA VAL A 132 17.18 -6.33 9.60
C VAL A 132 15.84 -6.04 8.94
N VAL A 133 14.90 -5.56 9.73
CA VAL A 133 13.60 -5.07 9.28
C VAL A 133 13.59 -3.56 9.40
N VAL A 134 13.14 -2.87 8.36
CA VAL A 134 12.95 -1.42 8.37
C VAL A 134 11.50 -1.10 8.06
N LYS A 135 10.87 -0.28 8.91
CA LYS A 135 9.56 0.31 8.67
C LYS A 135 9.71 1.80 8.37
N ILE A 136 8.98 2.27 7.35
CA ILE A 136 8.93 3.68 6.97
C ILE A 136 7.46 4.13 6.86
N PRO A 137 7.09 5.25 7.50
CA PRO A 137 5.73 5.78 7.44
C PRO A 137 5.40 6.38 6.07
N ARG A 138 4.13 6.25 5.66
CA ARG A 138 3.57 6.86 4.47
C ARG A 138 2.74 8.07 4.86
N PHE A 139 3.10 9.26 4.37
CA PHE A 139 2.35 10.51 4.59
C PHE A 139 1.61 10.94 3.34
N ALA A 140 0.54 11.73 3.48
CA ALA A 140 -0.24 12.26 2.36
C ALA A 140 -0.32 13.79 2.37
N PHE A 141 0.74 14.49 2.79
CA PHE A 141 0.77 15.96 2.87
C PHE A 141 0.45 16.65 1.54
N GLU A 142 0.68 15.98 0.40
CA GLU A 142 0.29 16.50 -0.90
C GLU A 142 -1.22 16.75 -1.05
N LYS A 143 -2.06 16.13 -0.21
CA LYS A 143 -3.51 16.36 -0.14
C LYS A 143 -3.90 17.48 0.83
N PHE A 144 -2.96 18.01 1.60
CA PHE A 144 -3.19 19.02 2.64
C PHE A 144 -2.16 20.16 2.51
N PRO A 145 -2.23 20.99 1.45
CA PRO A 145 -1.20 21.99 1.14
C PRO A 145 -1.00 23.03 2.24
N GLU A 146 -2.03 23.28 3.06
CA GLU A 146 -1.97 24.23 4.18
C GLU A 146 -1.50 23.59 5.50
N ALA A 147 -1.37 22.26 5.55
CA ALA A 147 -0.97 21.57 6.76
C ALA A 147 0.53 21.73 7.04
N ASP A 148 0.88 21.92 8.31
CA ASP A 148 2.28 21.87 8.75
C ASP A 148 2.85 20.46 8.53
N THR A 149 3.84 20.34 7.66
CA THR A 149 4.50 19.09 7.29
C THR A 149 5.57 18.65 8.30
N ARG A 150 5.81 19.44 9.35
CA ARG A 150 6.73 19.08 10.43
C ARG A 150 6.22 17.87 11.19
N LEU A 151 7.09 16.87 11.37
CA LEU A 151 6.81 15.71 12.20
C LEU A 151 7.01 16.07 13.69
N THR A 152 6.09 15.61 14.52
CA THR A 152 6.02 15.95 15.96
C THR A 152 5.63 14.72 16.77
N THR A 153 5.30 14.89 18.05
CA THR A 153 4.74 13.82 18.88
C THR A 153 3.30 13.44 18.51
N THR A 154 2.63 14.21 17.65
CA THR A 154 1.32 13.87 17.08
C THR A 154 1.50 13.24 15.71
N MET A 155 0.97 12.02 15.55
CA MET A 155 1.06 11.23 14.31
C MET A 155 0.30 11.89 13.15
N LYS A 156 0.91 11.90 11.96
CA LYS A 156 0.35 12.45 10.71
C LYS A 156 0.43 11.47 9.54
N SER A 157 1.16 10.36 9.69
CA SER A 157 1.20 9.29 8.69
C SER A 157 -0.15 8.59 8.55
N VAL A 158 -0.42 8.10 7.34
CA VAL A 158 -1.69 7.46 6.92
C VAL A 158 -1.53 5.96 6.67
N GLY A 159 -0.31 5.43 6.80
CA GLY A 159 0.04 4.04 6.63
C GLY A 159 1.56 3.84 6.80
N GLU A 160 2.04 2.63 6.52
CA GLU A 160 3.46 2.29 6.61
C GLU A 160 3.84 1.19 5.63
N ALA A 161 5.10 1.20 5.20
CA ALA A 161 5.73 0.10 4.47
C ALA A 161 6.79 -0.54 5.35
N MET A 162 6.98 -1.84 5.22
CA MET A 162 8.03 -2.60 5.86
C MET A 162 8.87 -3.33 4.81
N ALA A 163 10.16 -3.51 5.07
CA ALA A 163 11.00 -4.38 4.28
C ALA A 163 12.01 -5.12 5.13
N ILE A 164 12.47 -6.25 4.60
CA ILE A 164 13.45 -7.15 5.24
C ILE A 164 14.69 -7.24 4.34
N GLY A 165 15.88 -7.21 4.93
CA GLY A 165 17.16 -7.43 4.25
C GLY A 165 18.23 -7.93 5.20
N ARG A 166 19.32 -8.52 4.69
CA ARG A 166 20.44 -9.05 5.51
C ARG A 166 21.32 -7.94 6.11
N SER A 167 21.08 -6.70 5.71
CA SER A 167 21.74 -5.52 6.25
C SER A 167 20.78 -4.33 6.31
N PHE A 168 21.06 -3.37 7.18
CA PHE A 168 20.27 -2.14 7.27
C PHE A 168 20.19 -1.37 5.94
N PRO A 169 21.29 -1.15 5.16
CA PRO A 169 21.20 -0.50 3.87
C PRO A 169 20.24 -1.20 2.89
N GLU A 170 20.30 -2.54 2.81
CA GLU A 170 19.42 -3.31 1.93
C GLU A 170 17.95 -3.16 2.34
N ALA A 171 17.65 -3.37 3.62
CA ALA A 171 16.30 -3.25 4.17
C ALA A 171 15.75 -1.82 4.03
N LEU A 172 16.58 -0.80 4.28
CA LEU A 172 16.21 0.61 4.16
C LEU A 172 15.84 0.95 2.71
N GLN A 173 16.68 0.59 1.74
CA GLN A 173 16.43 0.89 0.34
C GLN A 173 15.19 0.15 -0.20
N LYS A 174 14.94 -1.08 0.27
CA LYS A 174 13.69 -1.81 0.00
C LYS A 174 12.48 -1.08 0.56
N ALA A 175 12.56 -0.63 1.82
CA ALA A 175 11.45 0.09 2.45
C ALA A 175 11.18 1.44 1.76
N LEU A 176 12.21 2.17 1.35
CA LEU A 176 12.07 3.46 0.65
C LEU A 176 11.38 3.31 -0.71
N ARG A 177 11.73 2.29 -1.51
CA ARG A 177 11.05 2.04 -2.79
C ARG A 177 9.67 1.39 -2.63
N SER A 178 9.36 0.82 -1.46
CA SER A 178 8.02 0.31 -1.12
C SER A 178 7.00 1.40 -0.77
N LEU A 179 7.44 2.66 -0.57
CA LEU A 179 6.55 3.74 -0.10
C LEU A 179 5.52 4.21 -1.13
N GLU A 180 5.66 3.84 -2.40
CA GLU A 180 4.73 4.26 -3.46
C GLU A 180 4.58 5.79 -3.49
N LYS A 181 5.71 6.49 -3.35
CA LYS A 181 5.78 7.96 -3.32
C LYS A 181 6.97 8.48 -4.12
N MET A 182 6.67 9.40 -5.03
CA MET A 182 7.69 10.11 -5.80
C MET A 182 8.66 10.83 -4.86
N GLY A 183 9.96 10.62 -5.09
CA GLY A 183 11.01 11.21 -4.27
C GLY A 183 11.33 10.47 -2.96
N ALA A 184 10.69 9.32 -2.69
CA ALA A 184 11.01 8.51 -1.51
C ALA A 184 12.38 7.82 -1.62
N SER A 185 12.78 7.34 -2.79
CA SER A 185 14.12 6.77 -2.97
C SER A 185 15.21 7.84 -2.95
N PHE A 186 16.39 7.46 -2.47
CA PHE A 186 17.58 8.32 -2.49
C PHE A 186 17.98 8.74 -3.90
N LYS A 187 18.66 9.89 -3.96
CA LYS A 187 19.18 10.47 -5.21
C LYS A 187 20.63 10.90 -4.97
N TRP A 188 21.52 10.40 -5.81
CA TRP A 188 22.95 10.71 -5.75
C TRP A 188 23.25 11.83 -6.74
N ARG A 189 22.90 13.06 -6.35
CA ARG A 189 23.08 14.27 -7.17
C ARG A 189 23.85 15.33 -6.39
N THR A 190 24.67 16.08 -7.11
CA THR A 190 25.35 17.24 -6.54
C THR A 190 24.33 18.35 -6.29
N GLU A 191 24.25 18.84 -5.06
CA GLU A 191 23.33 19.88 -4.62
C GLU A 191 24.09 20.91 -3.76
N ASP A 192 23.55 22.13 -3.67
CA ASP A 192 24.11 23.15 -2.80
C ASP A 192 23.90 22.79 -1.33
N LEU A 193 25.01 22.66 -0.59
CA LEU A 193 25.02 22.37 0.84
C LEU A 193 24.43 23.50 1.69
N SER A 194 24.38 24.74 1.21
CA SER A 194 24.07 25.93 2.02
C SER A 194 22.73 25.82 2.78
N GLU A 195 21.71 25.22 2.15
CA GLU A 195 20.37 25.07 2.72
C GLU A 195 20.14 23.73 3.43
N LEU A 196 20.99 22.72 3.22
CA LEU A 196 20.77 21.38 3.74
C LEU A 196 20.79 21.31 5.28
N PRO A 197 21.73 21.97 6.01
CA PRO A 197 21.70 22.03 7.47
C PRO A 197 20.36 22.55 8.03
N ARG A 198 19.79 23.57 7.38
CA ARG A 198 18.48 24.13 7.77
C ARG A 198 17.35 23.13 7.51
N LYS A 199 17.34 22.48 6.35
CA LYS A 199 16.31 21.49 5.98
C LYS A 199 16.32 20.27 6.91
N ILE A 200 17.49 19.68 7.16
CA ILE A 200 17.60 18.47 8.01
C ILE A 200 17.38 18.75 9.50
N SER A 201 17.41 20.01 9.94
CA SER A 201 17.07 20.39 11.31
C SER A 201 15.58 20.23 11.64
N ILE A 202 14.72 20.16 10.61
CA ILE A 202 13.27 20.05 10.75
C ILE A 202 12.84 18.63 10.33
N PRO A 203 12.34 17.81 11.26
CA PRO A 203 11.67 16.55 10.93
C PRO A 203 10.55 16.76 9.92
N THR A 204 10.68 16.16 8.74
CA THR A 204 9.68 16.15 7.65
C THR A 204 9.72 14.80 6.95
N GLU A 205 8.72 14.49 6.13
CA GLU A 205 8.66 13.22 5.40
C GLU A 205 9.84 12.97 4.45
N PHE A 206 10.54 14.02 4.00
CA PHE A 206 11.69 13.93 3.11
C PHE A 206 13.04 14.16 3.81
N ARG A 207 13.05 14.20 5.15
CA ARG A 207 14.26 14.51 5.92
C ARG A 207 15.37 13.50 5.69
N LEU A 208 15.05 12.21 5.58
CA LEU A 208 16.06 11.18 5.36
C LEU A 208 16.78 11.37 4.02
N GLN A 209 16.06 11.73 2.96
CA GLN A 209 16.62 12.01 1.64
C GLN A 209 17.50 13.26 1.67
N GLN A 210 17.11 14.28 2.44
CA GLN A 210 17.92 15.48 2.66
C GLN A 210 19.19 15.17 3.46
N VAL A 211 19.11 14.28 4.45
CA VAL A 211 20.26 13.77 5.21
C VAL A 211 21.21 13.01 4.30
N GLN A 212 20.71 12.10 3.47
CA GLN A 212 21.51 11.39 2.48
C GLN A 212 22.16 12.35 1.49
N SER A 213 21.43 13.36 0.98
CA SER A 213 21.98 14.39 0.10
C SER A 213 23.11 15.18 0.79
N ALA A 214 22.95 15.55 2.07
CA ALA A 214 23.99 16.25 2.83
C ALA A 214 25.27 15.42 2.97
N LEU A 215 25.13 14.14 3.36
CA LEU A 215 26.27 13.21 3.49
C LEU A 215 26.96 12.98 2.14
N PHE A 216 26.20 12.79 1.06
CA PHE A 216 26.73 12.58 -0.28
C PHE A 216 27.51 13.81 -0.78
N ASN A 217 27.04 15.01 -0.46
CA ASN A 217 27.67 16.27 -0.86
C ASN A 217 28.81 16.73 0.07
N GLY A 218 29.21 15.93 1.05
CA GLY A 218 30.43 16.14 1.83
C GLY A 218 30.25 16.59 3.28
N ALA A 219 29.02 16.68 3.79
CA ALA A 219 28.81 16.88 5.22
C ALA A 219 29.31 15.66 6.01
N SER A 220 29.97 15.89 7.14
CA SER A 220 30.41 14.82 8.03
C SER A 220 29.25 14.23 8.84
N VAL A 221 29.39 12.98 9.25
CA VAL A 221 28.41 12.31 10.14
C VAL A 221 28.23 13.07 11.45
N ASP A 222 29.29 13.62 12.03
CA ASP A 222 29.22 14.41 13.27
C ASP A 222 28.42 15.72 13.10
N GLU A 223 28.59 16.42 11.97
CA GLU A 223 27.79 17.62 11.65
C GLU A 223 26.31 17.27 11.52
N VAL A 224 25.99 16.20 10.79
CA VAL A 224 24.62 15.73 10.60
C VAL A 224 24.02 15.24 11.92
N TYR A 225 24.77 14.51 12.74
CA TYR A 225 24.33 14.05 14.06
C TYR A 225 24.00 15.22 14.99
N LYS A 226 24.85 16.24 15.05
CA LYS A 226 24.61 17.44 15.90
C LYS A 226 23.30 18.15 15.56
N ILE A 227 22.92 18.16 14.29
CA ILE A 227 21.69 18.78 13.81
C ILE A 227 20.49 17.85 13.99
N THR A 228 20.64 16.58 13.59
CA THR A 228 19.49 15.69 13.42
C THR A 228 19.18 14.85 14.64
N ARG A 229 20.21 14.53 15.43
CA ARG A 229 20.23 13.55 16.51
C ARG A 229 19.93 12.11 16.08
N ILE A 230 19.96 11.81 14.78
CA ILE A 230 19.92 10.44 14.25
C ILE A 230 21.25 9.78 14.59
N ASP A 231 21.23 8.58 15.17
CA ASP A 231 22.44 7.92 15.67
C ASP A 231 23.53 7.82 14.57
N PRO A 232 24.81 8.13 14.89
CA PRO A 232 25.92 8.04 13.94
C PRO A 232 26.01 6.70 13.22
N TRP A 233 25.61 5.59 13.87
CA TRP A 233 25.59 4.28 13.25
C TRP A 233 24.72 4.28 11.99
N PHE A 234 23.48 4.78 12.06
CA PHE A 234 22.58 4.86 10.89
C PHE A 234 23.12 5.81 9.82
N LEU A 235 23.70 6.94 10.24
CA LEU A 235 24.25 7.95 9.31
C LEU A 235 25.42 7.39 8.48
N GLU A 236 26.30 6.59 9.09
CA GLU A 236 27.38 5.92 8.35
C GLU A 236 26.84 4.93 7.31
N GLN A 237 25.76 4.22 7.61
CA GLN A 237 25.14 3.28 6.67
C GLN A 237 24.46 4.00 5.49
N ILE A 238 23.84 5.17 5.72
CA ILE A 238 23.15 5.97 4.70
C ILE A 238 24.13 6.56 3.66
N ARG A 239 25.41 6.66 4.00
CA ARG A 239 26.46 7.20 3.13
C ARG A 239 26.74 6.32 1.89
N CYS A 240 26.33 5.05 1.89
CA CYS A 240 26.62 4.10 0.81
C CYS A 240 25.97 4.49 -0.54
N ASN A 241 26.70 4.32 -1.66
CA ASN A 241 26.18 4.59 -3.01
C ASN A 241 25.63 3.31 -3.66
N GLU A 242 24.31 3.13 -3.62
CA GLU A 242 23.62 1.97 -4.22
C GLU A 242 23.64 1.98 -5.76
N SER A 243 23.65 3.17 -6.38
CA SER A 243 23.45 3.28 -7.84
C SER A 243 24.51 2.52 -8.64
N GLU A 244 25.76 2.56 -8.18
CA GLU A 244 26.87 1.80 -8.76
C GLU A 244 26.69 0.29 -8.55
N ILE A 245 26.28 -0.13 -7.35
CA ILE A 245 26.07 -1.54 -7.01
C ILE A 245 24.95 -2.15 -7.86
N ARG A 246 23.82 -1.44 -8.02
CA ARG A 246 22.70 -1.88 -8.87
C ARG A 246 23.13 -2.09 -10.32
N GLN A 247 23.94 -1.19 -10.87
CA GLN A 247 24.44 -1.32 -12.23
C GLN A 247 25.37 -2.53 -12.38
N ILE A 248 26.24 -2.77 -11.40
CA ILE A 248 27.10 -3.95 -11.36
C ILE A 248 26.26 -5.23 -11.34
N ARG A 249 25.26 -5.32 -10.44
CA ARG A 249 24.36 -6.50 -10.34
C ARG A 249 23.73 -6.85 -11.69
N SER A 250 23.21 -5.84 -12.38
CA SER A 250 22.61 -6.01 -13.71
C SER A 250 23.62 -6.52 -14.74
N ASN A 251 24.82 -5.93 -14.78
CA ASN A 251 25.87 -6.30 -15.74
C ASN A 251 26.36 -7.75 -15.61
N VAL A 252 26.34 -8.31 -14.40
CA VAL A 252 26.75 -9.71 -14.15
C VAL A 252 25.56 -10.67 -14.07
N ASN A 253 24.34 -10.21 -14.37
CA ASN A 253 23.10 -10.99 -14.24
C ASN A 253 22.94 -11.62 -12.85
N LEU A 254 23.33 -10.87 -11.80
CA LEU A 254 23.17 -11.30 -10.41
C LEU A 254 21.72 -11.11 -9.99
N ARG A 255 21.04 -12.21 -9.75
CA ARG A 255 19.66 -12.26 -9.24
C ARG A 255 19.64 -12.38 -7.72
N PRO A 256 18.60 -11.88 -7.05
CA PRO A 256 18.44 -12.12 -5.62
C PRO A 256 18.14 -13.61 -5.36
N VAL A 257 18.45 -14.05 -4.15
CA VAL A 257 17.91 -15.28 -3.57
C VAL A 257 16.82 -14.90 -2.57
N TYR A 258 16.02 -15.87 -2.16
CA TYR A 258 14.96 -15.65 -1.18
C TYR A 258 15.22 -16.46 0.08
N LYS A 259 15.19 -15.77 1.21
CA LYS A 259 15.39 -16.32 2.55
C LYS A 259 14.08 -16.37 3.31
N THR A 260 13.98 -17.27 4.28
CA THR A 260 12.75 -17.53 5.03
C THR A 260 12.78 -16.84 6.38
N VAL A 261 11.69 -16.21 6.76
CA VAL A 261 11.45 -15.75 8.13
C VAL A 261 11.13 -16.96 9.00
N ASP A 262 11.99 -17.24 9.97
CA ASP A 262 11.98 -18.51 10.72
C ASP A 262 11.79 -18.37 12.24
N THR A 263 11.75 -17.15 12.78
CA THR A 263 11.74 -16.79 14.22
C THR A 263 13.01 -17.14 15.01
N CYS A 264 13.98 -17.86 14.43
CA CYS A 264 15.06 -18.52 15.18
C CYS A 264 16.45 -18.46 14.53
N ALA A 265 16.65 -17.63 13.50
CA ALA A 265 17.96 -17.37 12.89
C ALA A 265 18.68 -18.65 12.40
N GLY A 266 17.94 -19.56 11.76
CA GLY A 266 18.44 -20.80 11.20
C GLY A 266 18.65 -21.94 12.21
N GLU A 267 18.31 -21.77 13.49
CA GLU A 267 18.46 -22.82 14.50
C GLU A 267 17.52 -24.02 14.23
N PHE A 268 16.32 -23.75 13.74
CA PHE A 268 15.32 -24.75 13.38
C PHE A 268 14.82 -24.52 11.95
N ALA A 269 14.42 -25.61 11.27
CA ALA A 269 13.85 -25.49 9.94
C ALA A 269 12.49 -24.77 9.98
N ALA A 270 12.35 -23.70 9.18
CA ALA A 270 11.06 -23.07 8.93
C ALA A 270 10.25 -23.88 7.91
N LEU A 271 9.02 -24.24 8.27
CA LEU A 271 8.10 -24.96 7.39
C LEU A 271 7.10 -24.02 6.71
N THR A 272 7.07 -22.76 7.11
CA THR A 272 6.13 -21.75 6.61
C THR A 272 6.81 -20.92 5.53
N PRO A 273 6.29 -20.89 4.28
CA PRO A 273 6.89 -20.18 3.14
C PRO A 273 6.74 -18.65 3.21
N TYR A 274 7.39 -18.03 4.19
CA TYR A 274 7.40 -16.58 4.40
C TYR A 274 8.76 -16.01 4.00
N TYR A 275 8.84 -15.45 2.79
CA TYR A 275 10.10 -15.10 2.13
C TYR A 275 10.38 -13.60 2.05
N TYR A 276 11.66 -13.26 1.97
CA TYR A 276 12.17 -11.96 1.54
C TYR A 276 13.41 -12.13 0.64
N SER A 277 13.60 -11.20 -0.29
CA SER A 277 14.75 -11.17 -1.19
C SER A 277 16.00 -10.62 -0.51
N THR A 278 17.15 -11.18 -0.86
CA THR A 278 18.47 -10.64 -0.53
C THR A 278 19.52 -11.11 -1.54
N TYR A 279 20.69 -10.48 -1.54
CA TYR A 279 21.84 -10.91 -2.34
C TYR A 279 22.78 -11.79 -1.51
N ASP A 280 22.47 -13.08 -1.48
CA ASP A 280 23.16 -14.13 -0.73
C ASP A 280 23.38 -15.37 -1.65
N GLU A 281 24.00 -16.43 -1.15
CA GLU A 281 24.44 -17.57 -1.97
C GLU A 281 23.32 -18.56 -2.31
N GLU A 282 22.43 -18.85 -1.36
CA GLU A 282 21.43 -19.93 -1.49
C GLU A 282 19.99 -19.41 -1.35
N SER A 283 19.09 -19.92 -2.20
CA SER A 283 17.66 -19.63 -2.15
C SER A 283 16.90 -20.75 -1.44
N GLU A 284 15.97 -20.38 -0.57
CA GLU A 284 15.16 -21.29 0.25
C GLU A 284 13.75 -21.52 -0.33
N VAL A 285 13.48 -21.02 -1.54
CA VAL A 285 12.19 -21.22 -2.21
C VAL A 285 11.99 -22.71 -2.49
N LEU A 286 10.98 -23.28 -1.83
CA LEU A 286 10.63 -24.68 -2.00
C LEU A 286 10.08 -24.97 -3.41
N SER A 287 10.38 -26.14 -3.97
CA SER A 287 9.78 -26.60 -5.22
C SER A 287 8.29 -26.94 -5.06
N ARG A 288 7.49 -26.79 -6.12
CA ARG A 288 6.08 -27.18 -6.16
C ARG A 288 5.68 -27.79 -7.50
N SER A 289 4.63 -28.61 -7.47
CA SER A 289 4.05 -29.21 -8.67
C SER A 289 2.70 -28.59 -9.07
N LYS A 290 2.02 -27.90 -8.15
CA LYS A 290 0.72 -27.29 -8.41
C LYS A 290 0.89 -25.98 -9.19
N PRO A 291 0.00 -25.66 -10.14
CA PRO A 291 0.01 -24.36 -10.80
C PRO A 291 -0.31 -23.26 -9.79
N ALA A 292 0.52 -22.23 -9.78
CA ALA A 292 0.36 -21.12 -8.85
C ALA A 292 -0.29 -19.89 -9.49
N VAL A 293 -1.06 -19.15 -8.69
CA VAL A 293 -1.57 -17.82 -9.04
C VAL A 293 -0.91 -16.79 -8.13
N ILE A 294 -0.25 -15.80 -8.75
CA ILE A 294 0.39 -14.70 -8.03
C ILE A 294 -0.62 -13.58 -7.88
N ILE A 295 -0.75 -13.07 -6.65
CA ILE A 295 -1.64 -11.97 -6.28
C ILE A 295 -0.76 -10.82 -5.80
N LEU A 296 -0.84 -9.69 -6.50
CA LEU A 296 -0.15 -8.48 -6.06
C LEU A 296 -1.03 -7.74 -5.05
N GLY A 297 -0.47 -7.48 -3.86
CA GLY A 297 -1.12 -6.75 -2.78
C GLY A 297 -1.27 -5.25 -3.07
N SER A 298 -1.65 -4.50 -2.03
CA SER A 298 -1.94 -3.07 -2.15
C SER A 298 -0.75 -2.15 -1.85
N GLY A 299 0.32 -2.67 -1.26
CA GLY A 299 1.39 -1.84 -0.70
C GLY A 299 0.91 -1.03 0.51
N PRO A 300 1.65 0.00 0.93
CA PRO A 300 1.32 0.80 2.10
C PRO A 300 0.00 1.55 1.91
N ASN A 301 -0.84 1.50 2.94
CA ASN A 301 -2.11 2.24 2.97
C ASN A 301 -1.86 3.75 2.79
N ARG A 302 -2.75 4.42 2.04
CA ARG A 302 -2.79 5.86 1.86
C ARG A 302 -4.21 6.34 1.56
N ILE A 303 -4.47 7.64 1.67
CA ILE A 303 -5.81 8.19 1.37
C ILE A 303 -6.21 7.87 -0.07
N GLY A 304 -7.29 7.10 -0.24
CA GLY A 304 -7.80 6.59 -1.51
C GLY A 304 -7.36 5.16 -1.85
N GLN A 305 -6.44 4.59 -1.08
CA GLN A 305 -5.95 3.20 -1.16
C GLN A 305 -5.77 2.61 0.24
N GLY A 306 -6.85 2.10 0.79
CA GLY A 306 -6.87 1.53 2.13
C GLY A 306 -7.01 0.01 2.14
N ILE A 307 -7.56 -0.45 3.25
CA ILE A 307 -7.77 -1.87 3.58
C ILE A 307 -8.76 -2.58 2.64
N GLU A 308 -9.53 -1.84 1.84
CA GLU A 308 -10.53 -2.39 0.93
C GLU A 308 -9.88 -3.23 -0.17
N PHE A 309 -8.69 -2.83 -0.60
CA PHE A 309 -7.88 -3.56 -1.57
C PHE A 309 -7.21 -4.78 -0.95
N ASP A 310 -6.74 -4.66 0.30
CA ASP A 310 -6.21 -5.79 1.06
C ASP A 310 -7.28 -6.90 1.23
N TYR A 311 -8.51 -6.52 1.61
CA TYR A 311 -9.65 -7.42 1.69
C TYR A 311 -9.86 -8.20 0.39
N SER A 312 -9.76 -7.52 -0.76
CA SER A 312 -9.94 -8.12 -2.07
C SER A 312 -8.84 -9.13 -2.39
N CYS A 313 -7.58 -8.81 -2.12
CA CYS A 313 -6.45 -9.73 -2.30
C CYS A 313 -6.53 -10.96 -1.38
N VAL A 314 -6.90 -10.77 -0.10
CA VAL A 314 -7.10 -11.86 0.87
C VAL A 314 -8.20 -12.82 0.37
N HIS A 315 -9.34 -12.29 -0.07
CA HIS A 315 -10.44 -13.10 -0.55
C HIS A 315 -10.09 -13.86 -1.84
N ALA A 316 -9.30 -13.25 -2.74
CA ALA A 316 -8.77 -13.93 -3.91
C ALA A 316 -7.89 -15.12 -3.53
N SER A 317 -6.96 -14.94 -2.59
CA SER A 317 -6.11 -16.03 -2.09
C SER A 317 -6.95 -17.19 -1.57
N PHE A 318 -7.91 -16.93 -0.69
CA PHE A 318 -8.77 -17.98 -0.15
C PHE A 318 -9.61 -18.71 -1.20
N ALA A 319 -10.12 -17.97 -2.21
CA ALA A 319 -10.92 -18.56 -3.28
C ALA A 319 -10.09 -19.47 -4.18
N LEU A 320 -8.90 -19.01 -4.57
CA LEU A 320 -8.01 -19.71 -5.49
C LEU A 320 -7.35 -20.93 -4.83
N HIS A 321 -6.96 -20.81 -3.56
CA HIS A 321 -6.49 -21.95 -2.77
C HIS A 321 -7.56 -23.04 -2.70
N LYS A 322 -8.81 -22.67 -2.41
CA LYS A 322 -9.95 -23.61 -2.40
C LYS A 322 -10.23 -24.22 -3.78
N ALA A 323 -9.95 -23.49 -4.86
CA ALA A 323 -10.05 -23.98 -6.24
C ALA A 323 -8.89 -24.90 -6.65
N GLY A 324 -7.90 -25.12 -5.78
CA GLY A 324 -6.80 -26.07 -5.97
C GLY A 324 -5.52 -25.46 -6.54
N TYR A 325 -5.46 -24.14 -6.70
CA TYR A 325 -4.22 -23.42 -7.03
C TYR A 325 -3.33 -23.27 -5.80
N GLU A 326 -2.04 -23.10 -6.03
CA GLU A 326 -1.13 -22.58 -5.00
C GLU A 326 -1.15 -21.05 -5.07
N THR A 327 -1.41 -20.38 -3.96
CA THR A 327 -1.52 -18.91 -3.94
C THR A 327 -0.24 -18.27 -3.45
N ILE A 328 0.24 -17.28 -4.21
CA ILE A 328 1.45 -16.54 -3.88
C ILE A 328 1.06 -15.08 -3.69
N MET A 329 1.25 -14.56 -2.47
CA MET A 329 1.03 -13.15 -2.17
C MET A 329 2.35 -12.37 -2.25
N ILE A 330 2.35 -11.25 -2.95
CA ILE A 330 3.46 -10.27 -2.92
C ILE A 330 2.92 -8.97 -2.33
N ASN A 331 3.40 -8.56 -1.15
CA ASN A 331 3.00 -7.31 -0.52
C ASN A 331 4.02 -6.87 0.55
N CYS A 332 4.02 -5.60 0.92
CA CYS A 332 4.97 -5.00 1.87
C CYS A 332 4.32 -4.18 3.00
N ASN A 333 3.00 -4.28 3.18
CA ASN A 333 2.29 -3.59 4.24
C ASN A 333 2.26 -4.47 5.52
N PRO A 334 2.85 -4.05 6.65
CA PRO A 334 2.87 -4.85 7.86
C PRO A 334 1.54 -4.86 8.63
N GLU A 335 0.63 -3.93 8.33
CA GLU A 335 -0.66 -3.79 9.03
C GLU A 335 -1.74 -4.74 8.48
N THR A 336 -1.48 -5.44 7.37
CA THR A 336 -2.51 -6.12 6.59
C THR A 336 -2.62 -7.63 6.85
N VAL A 337 -3.78 -8.18 6.48
CA VAL A 337 -4.04 -9.62 6.56
C VAL A 337 -3.40 -10.34 5.38
N SER A 338 -3.24 -9.70 4.21
CA SER A 338 -2.53 -10.31 3.08
C SER A 338 -1.08 -10.70 3.39
N THR A 339 -0.42 -9.96 4.29
CA THR A 339 0.94 -10.28 4.74
C THR A 339 0.95 -11.16 5.99
N ASP A 340 -0.18 -11.77 6.34
CA ASP A 340 -0.19 -12.93 7.24
C ASP A 340 0.18 -14.18 6.44
N TYR A 341 1.12 -14.96 6.97
CA TYR A 341 1.59 -16.18 6.31
C TYR A 341 0.51 -17.27 6.28
N ASP A 342 -0.54 -17.15 7.09
CA ASP A 342 -1.73 -18.02 7.04
C ASP A 342 -2.66 -17.69 5.84
N THR A 343 -2.45 -16.56 5.16
CA THR A 343 -3.37 -16.07 4.11
C THR A 343 -3.13 -16.70 2.74
N SER A 344 -1.88 -17.05 2.43
CA SER A 344 -1.48 -17.62 1.13
C SER A 344 -0.56 -18.80 1.34
N ASP A 345 -0.47 -19.69 0.34
CA ASP A 345 0.46 -20.82 0.41
C ASP A 345 1.93 -20.36 0.48
N ARG A 346 2.22 -19.22 -0.16
CA ARG A 346 3.52 -18.54 -0.10
C ARG A 346 3.35 -17.04 0.03
N LEU A 347 4.17 -16.41 0.87
CA LEU A 347 4.20 -14.97 1.08
C LEU A 347 5.58 -14.43 0.75
N TYR A 348 5.65 -13.44 -0.13
CA TYR A 348 6.83 -12.64 -0.41
C TYR A 348 6.63 -11.24 0.18
N PHE A 349 7.39 -10.90 1.22
CA PHE A 349 7.37 -9.55 1.82
C PHE A 349 8.23 -8.57 1.04
N GLU A 350 7.81 -8.29 -0.20
CA GLU A 350 8.63 -7.56 -1.17
C GLU A 350 7.98 -6.24 -1.60
N PRO A 351 8.82 -5.26 -1.99
CA PRO A 351 8.33 -4.04 -2.62
C PRO A 351 7.51 -4.36 -3.86
N LEU A 352 6.46 -3.57 -4.12
CA LEU A 352 5.65 -3.68 -5.33
C LEU A 352 6.26 -2.83 -6.46
N THR A 353 7.49 -3.17 -6.86
CA THR A 353 8.14 -2.57 -8.02
C THR A 353 8.24 -3.58 -9.15
N LEU A 354 8.41 -3.09 -10.38
CA LEU A 354 8.57 -3.98 -11.54
C LEU A 354 9.79 -4.92 -11.39
N GLU A 355 10.91 -4.41 -10.85
CA GLU A 355 12.11 -5.22 -10.60
C GLU A 355 11.83 -6.34 -9.59
N ASP A 356 11.34 -5.97 -8.40
CA ASP A 356 11.17 -6.91 -7.31
C ASP A 356 10.11 -7.98 -7.66
N VAL A 357 9.00 -7.59 -8.33
CA VAL A 357 7.95 -8.52 -8.76
C VAL A 357 8.43 -9.47 -9.87
N LEU A 358 9.22 -9.00 -10.84
CA LEU A 358 9.77 -9.86 -11.89
C LEU A 358 10.75 -10.91 -11.33
N GLU A 359 11.56 -10.55 -10.33
CA GLU A 359 12.44 -11.51 -9.68
C GLU A 359 11.65 -12.56 -8.88
N VAL A 360 10.54 -12.18 -8.22
CA VAL A 360 9.68 -13.16 -7.54
C VAL A 360 9.05 -14.11 -8.56
N ILE A 361 8.54 -13.59 -9.68
CA ILE A 361 7.98 -14.41 -10.76
C ILE A 361 9.03 -15.37 -11.32
N ALA A 362 10.27 -14.94 -11.47
CA ALA A 362 11.36 -15.79 -11.93
C ALA A 362 11.68 -16.93 -10.95
N ALA A 363 11.79 -16.61 -9.64
CA ALA A 363 12.02 -17.61 -8.61
C ALA A 363 10.86 -18.63 -8.52
N GLU A 364 9.63 -18.16 -8.59
CA GLU A 364 8.43 -19.01 -8.57
C GLU A 364 8.30 -19.85 -9.85
N SER A 365 8.67 -19.31 -11.01
CA SER A 365 8.70 -20.09 -12.26
C SER A 365 9.76 -21.19 -12.23
N ALA A 366 10.89 -20.96 -11.55
CA ALA A 366 11.90 -21.99 -11.30
C ALA A 366 11.41 -23.05 -10.29
N ALA A 367 10.59 -22.65 -9.32
CA ALA A 367 9.99 -23.56 -8.35
C ALA A 367 8.91 -24.47 -8.96
N GLY A 368 8.35 -24.14 -10.13
CA GLY A 368 7.37 -24.95 -10.87
C GLY A 368 6.39 -24.10 -11.70
N PRO A 369 5.20 -24.61 -12.07
CA PRO A 369 4.28 -23.90 -12.97
C PRO A 369 3.60 -22.67 -12.34
N VAL A 370 3.65 -21.52 -13.04
CA VAL A 370 2.89 -20.29 -12.72
C VAL A 370 1.80 -20.10 -13.77
N MET A 371 0.54 -19.99 -13.34
CA MET A 371 -0.61 -19.75 -14.23
C MET A 371 -0.69 -18.30 -14.70
N GLY A 372 -0.36 -17.34 -13.83
CA GLY A 372 -0.36 -15.92 -14.13
C GLY A 372 -0.49 -15.03 -12.89
N VAL A 373 -0.63 -13.74 -13.12
CA VAL A 373 -0.65 -12.69 -12.09
C VAL A 373 -1.99 -11.96 -12.08
N ILE A 374 -2.56 -11.73 -10.89
CA ILE A 374 -3.72 -10.86 -10.67
C ILE A 374 -3.22 -9.51 -10.12
N ALA A 375 -3.52 -8.43 -10.84
CA ALA A 375 -3.10 -7.06 -10.51
C ALA A 375 -4.27 -6.10 -10.22
N GLN A 376 -5.50 -6.51 -10.50
CA GLN A 376 -6.69 -5.66 -10.48
C GLN A 376 -7.34 -5.55 -9.09
N LEU A 377 -6.85 -6.28 -8.10
CA LEU A 377 -7.46 -6.35 -6.76
C LEU A 377 -6.73 -5.49 -5.71
N GLY A 378 -5.45 -5.21 -5.91
CA GLY A 378 -4.63 -4.45 -4.96
C GLY A 378 -4.63 -2.93 -5.18
N GLY A 379 -5.52 -2.38 -6.01
CA GLY A 379 -5.58 -0.94 -6.27
C GLY A 379 -4.51 -0.46 -7.27
N GLN A 380 -4.12 0.82 -7.23
CA GLN A 380 -3.34 1.43 -8.33
C GLN A 380 -1.89 0.96 -8.38
N THR A 381 -1.27 0.61 -7.26
CA THR A 381 0.13 0.19 -7.23
C THR A 381 0.36 -1.03 -8.14
N PRO A 382 -0.33 -2.16 -7.97
CA PRO A 382 -0.18 -3.28 -8.91
C PRO A 382 -0.75 -2.99 -10.30
N LEU A 383 -1.79 -2.15 -10.42
CA LEU A 383 -2.32 -1.75 -11.73
C LEU A 383 -1.25 -1.04 -12.58
N GLY A 384 -0.46 -0.14 -11.97
CA GLY A 384 0.64 0.56 -12.62
C GLY A 384 1.80 -0.34 -13.05
N LEU A 385 1.90 -1.56 -12.51
CA LEU A 385 2.89 -2.56 -12.91
C LEU A 385 2.41 -3.46 -14.05
N ALA A 386 1.09 -3.58 -14.25
CA ALA A 386 0.49 -4.61 -15.10
C ALA A 386 0.99 -4.56 -16.55
N ARG A 387 1.17 -3.34 -17.11
CA ARG A 387 1.75 -3.14 -18.45
C ARG A 387 3.19 -3.63 -18.53
N GLY A 388 4.05 -3.17 -17.61
CA GLY A 388 5.46 -3.58 -17.59
C GLY A 388 5.65 -5.08 -17.39
N LEU A 389 4.77 -5.72 -16.61
CA LEU A 389 4.75 -7.18 -16.46
C LEU A 389 4.34 -7.88 -17.76
N LEU A 390 3.28 -7.40 -18.43
CA LEU A 390 2.85 -7.95 -19.72
C LEU A 390 3.95 -7.83 -20.79
N ASP A 391 4.60 -6.66 -20.87
CA ASP A 391 5.70 -6.40 -21.81
C ASP A 391 6.93 -7.29 -21.53
N ALA A 392 7.12 -7.69 -20.27
CA ALA A 392 8.14 -8.67 -19.86
C ALA A 392 7.72 -10.13 -20.12
N GLY A 393 6.56 -10.37 -20.73
CA GLY A 393 6.04 -11.70 -21.08
C GLY A 393 5.26 -12.39 -19.96
N VAL A 394 4.91 -11.68 -18.89
CA VAL A 394 4.09 -12.23 -17.79
C VAL A 394 2.62 -12.26 -18.19
N LYS A 395 1.97 -13.40 -17.97
CA LYS A 395 0.53 -13.54 -18.20
C LYS A 395 -0.26 -12.84 -17.09
N ILE A 396 -0.97 -11.77 -17.43
CA ILE A 396 -1.95 -11.12 -16.55
C ILE A 396 -3.29 -11.87 -16.65
N LEU A 397 -3.84 -12.28 -15.50
CA LEU A 397 -5.14 -12.94 -15.38
C LEU A 397 -6.25 -11.90 -15.16
N GLY A 398 -7.48 -12.19 -15.58
CA GLY A 398 -8.58 -11.24 -15.49
C GLY A 398 -8.52 -10.17 -16.58
N THR A 399 -9.03 -8.96 -16.29
CA THR A 399 -9.07 -7.86 -17.26
C THR A 399 -7.66 -7.48 -17.72
N SER A 400 -7.41 -7.41 -19.02
CA SER A 400 -6.07 -7.14 -19.56
C SER A 400 -5.60 -5.70 -19.30
N PRO A 401 -4.29 -5.44 -19.28
CA PRO A 401 -3.76 -4.07 -19.24
C PRO A 401 -4.30 -3.18 -20.37
N ASP A 402 -4.49 -3.73 -21.58
CA ASP A 402 -5.10 -2.99 -22.70
C ASP A 402 -6.53 -2.55 -22.41
N ALA A 403 -7.33 -3.43 -21.79
CA ALA A 403 -8.69 -3.11 -21.39
C ALA A 403 -8.75 -2.08 -20.24
N ILE A 404 -7.78 -2.12 -19.32
CA ILE A 404 -7.65 -1.11 -18.28
C ILE A 404 -7.33 0.25 -18.88
N ASP A 405 -6.31 0.33 -19.73
CA ASP A 405 -5.89 1.58 -20.40
C ASP A 405 -7.04 2.14 -21.26
N LEU A 406 -7.80 1.27 -21.93
CA LEU A 406 -8.97 1.64 -22.73
C LEU A 406 -10.08 2.32 -21.91
N ALA A 407 -10.26 1.95 -20.64
CA ALA A 407 -11.24 2.58 -19.76
C ALA A 407 -10.72 3.86 -19.10
N GLU A 408 -9.41 3.97 -18.87
CA GLU A 408 -8.78 5.15 -18.28
C GLU A 408 -8.53 6.27 -19.31
N GLU A 409 -8.33 5.95 -20.59
CA GLU A 409 -8.12 6.92 -21.67
C GLU A 409 -9.45 7.52 -22.15
N ARG A 410 -9.63 8.84 -21.97
CA ARG A 410 -10.90 9.53 -22.21
C ARG A 410 -11.36 9.52 -23.66
N GLY A 411 -10.45 9.61 -24.63
CA GLY A 411 -10.79 9.55 -26.05
C GLY A 411 -11.41 8.22 -26.43
N ALA A 412 -10.68 7.13 -26.17
CA ALA A 412 -11.09 5.77 -26.46
C ALA A 412 -12.32 5.34 -25.65
N PHE A 413 -12.41 5.75 -24.38
CA PHE A 413 -13.63 5.55 -23.59
C PHE A 413 -14.82 6.32 -24.16
N GLY A 414 -14.61 7.57 -24.62
CA GLY A 414 -15.63 8.37 -25.29
C GLY A 414 -16.18 7.73 -26.57
N GLU A 415 -15.34 7.03 -27.33
CA GLU A 415 -15.76 6.24 -28.50
C GLU A 415 -16.66 5.05 -28.09
N ILE A 416 -16.34 4.36 -26.99
CA ILE A 416 -17.18 3.29 -26.42
C ILE A 416 -18.56 3.84 -26.04
N LEU A 417 -18.59 4.98 -25.34
CA LEU A 417 -19.85 5.59 -24.93
C LEU A 417 -20.69 6.01 -26.15
N SER A 418 -20.06 6.64 -27.14
CA SER A 418 -20.72 7.08 -28.38
C SER A 418 -21.30 5.91 -29.18
N LYS A 419 -20.53 4.84 -29.37
CA LYS A 419 -20.97 3.61 -30.05
C LYS A 419 -22.19 2.99 -29.38
N ASN A 420 -22.31 3.10 -28.06
CA ASN A 420 -23.38 2.50 -27.27
C ASN A 420 -24.58 3.42 -27.01
N ASN A 421 -24.55 4.66 -27.55
CA ASN A 421 -25.50 5.73 -27.26
C ASN A 421 -25.60 6.04 -25.76
N LEU A 422 -24.48 5.98 -25.05
CA LEU A 422 -24.37 6.34 -23.63
C LEU A 422 -23.96 7.81 -23.52
N CYS A 423 -24.55 8.52 -22.56
CA CYS A 423 -24.26 9.93 -22.35
C CYS A 423 -23.08 10.09 -21.38
N ALA A 424 -22.20 11.04 -21.66
CA ALA A 424 -21.20 11.56 -20.73
C ALA A 424 -21.33 13.08 -20.65
N PRO A 425 -20.81 13.71 -19.59
CA PRO A 425 -20.66 15.16 -19.55
C PRO A 425 -19.87 15.66 -20.77
N ASN A 426 -20.20 16.86 -21.28
CA ASN A 426 -19.40 17.48 -22.32
C ASN A 426 -17.98 17.73 -21.80
N PHE A 427 -16.96 17.38 -22.57
CA PHE A 427 -15.56 17.51 -22.15
C PHE A 427 -14.66 18.12 -23.23
N GLY A 428 -13.44 18.47 -22.86
CA GLY A 428 -12.37 18.84 -23.77
C GLY A 428 -10.99 18.78 -23.11
N MET A 429 -9.95 18.60 -23.92
CA MET A 429 -8.55 18.66 -23.48
C MET A 429 -7.89 19.94 -23.96
N ALA A 430 -7.13 20.57 -23.09
CA ALA A 430 -6.39 21.80 -23.36
C ALA A 430 -4.92 21.65 -22.97
N ASN A 431 -4.00 22.17 -23.78
CA ASN A 431 -2.57 22.27 -23.48
C ASN A 431 -2.14 23.70 -23.11
N SER A 432 -3.08 24.65 -23.17
CA SER A 432 -2.82 26.05 -22.85
C SER A 432 -4.03 26.67 -22.16
N TYR A 433 -3.80 27.78 -21.47
CA TYR A 433 -4.90 28.59 -20.91
C TYR A 433 -5.88 29.04 -22.00
N GLN A 434 -5.38 29.42 -23.19
CA GLN A 434 -6.24 29.88 -24.29
C GLN A 434 -7.20 28.77 -24.75
N GLU A 435 -6.68 27.56 -24.98
CA GLU A 435 -7.51 26.39 -25.30
C GLU A 435 -8.48 26.05 -24.16
N SER A 436 -8.02 26.17 -22.92
CA SER A 436 -8.84 25.92 -21.73
C SER A 436 -10.05 26.85 -21.67
N SER A 437 -9.84 28.14 -21.90
CA SER A 437 -10.87 29.18 -21.94
C SER A 437 -11.90 28.93 -23.04
N GLU A 438 -11.44 28.59 -24.25
CA GLU A 438 -12.31 28.27 -25.39
C GLU A 438 -13.18 27.04 -25.10
N ILE A 439 -12.59 26.01 -24.51
CA ILE A 439 -13.29 24.78 -24.13
C ILE A 439 -14.29 25.06 -23.00
N ALA A 440 -13.90 25.76 -21.95
CA ALA A 440 -14.78 26.10 -20.82
C ALA A 440 -15.95 26.98 -21.26
N THR A 441 -15.73 27.94 -22.17
CA THR A 441 -16.79 28.75 -22.77
C THR A 441 -17.75 27.92 -23.60
N ARG A 442 -17.23 26.97 -24.41
CA ARG A 442 -18.05 26.07 -25.22
C ARG A 442 -18.89 25.12 -24.37
N ILE A 443 -18.32 24.59 -23.28
CA ILE A 443 -18.97 23.65 -22.35
C ILE A 443 -19.97 24.39 -21.44
N GLY A 444 -19.62 25.61 -21.03
CA GLY A 444 -20.36 26.45 -20.09
C GLY A 444 -20.01 26.16 -18.63
N TYR A 445 -19.73 27.20 -17.85
CA TYR A 445 -19.47 27.11 -16.41
C TYR A 445 -20.72 26.68 -15.61
N PRO A 446 -20.55 26.10 -14.40
CA PRO A 446 -19.29 25.64 -13.83
C PRO A 446 -18.71 24.44 -14.60
N VAL A 447 -17.39 24.29 -14.55
CA VAL A 447 -16.62 23.19 -15.15
C VAL A 447 -15.71 22.54 -14.12
N LEU A 448 -15.53 21.23 -14.21
CA LEU A 448 -14.58 20.47 -13.42
C LEU A 448 -13.26 20.40 -14.18
N VAL A 449 -12.19 20.92 -13.58
CA VAL A 449 -10.87 20.98 -14.20
C VAL A 449 -9.95 20.00 -13.50
N ARG A 450 -9.26 19.15 -14.27
CA ARG A 450 -8.33 18.15 -13.73
C ARG A 450 -7.09 17.95 -14.61
N PRO A 451 -5.91 17.68 -14.05
CA PRO A 451 -4.77 17.31 -14.85
C PRO A 451 -4.98 15.89 -15.45
N SER A 452 -4.55 15.67 -16.68
CA SER A 452 -4.78 14.41 -17.43
C SER A 452 -4.15 13.15 -16.83
N TYR A 453 -3.21 13.28 -15.89
CA TYR A 453 -2.38 12.17 -15.40
C TYR A 453 -2.58 11.84 -13.92
N VAL A 454 -3.59 12.41 -13.26
CA VAL A 454 -3.85 12.21 -11.82
C VAL A 454 -5.14 11.44 -11.59
N LEU A 455 -5.02 10.35 -10.82
CA LEU A 455 -6.14 9.51 -10.40
C LEU A 455 -6.50 9.78 -8.93
N GLY A 456 -7.79 9.65 -8.60
CA GLY A 456 -8.32 9.81 -7.24
C GLY A 456 -8.46 11.27 -6.78
N GLY A 457 -8.99 12.15 -7.64
CA GLY A 457 -9.35 13.51 -7.24
C GLY A 457 -8.18 14.50 -7.11
N ARG A 458 -6.93 14.06 -7.34
CA ARG A 458 -5.74 14.87 -7.05
C ARG A 458 -5.64 16.07 -7.99
N GLY A 459 -5.64 17.27 -7.41
CA GLY A 459 -5.53 18.52 -8.16
C GLY A 459 -6.76 18.82 -9.01
N MET A 460 -7.93 18.29 -8.66
CA MET A 460 -9.21 18.61 -9.31
C MET A 460 -9.84 19.83 -8.63
N GLU A 461 -10.41 20.75 -9.41
CA GLU A 461 -11.08 21.93 -8.88
C GLU A 461 -12.36 22.21 -9.70
N ILE A 462 -13.44 22.58 -9.01
CA ILE A 462 -14.67 23.07 -9.66
C ILE A 462 -14.49 24.56 -9.88
N VAL A 463 -14.51 24.96 -11.14
CA VAL A 463 -14.25 26.32 -11.58
C VAL A 463 -15.57 26.94 -12.05
N TYR A 464 -15.91 28.10 -11.48
CA TYR A 464 -17.18 28.79 -11.74
C TYR A 464 -17.06 29.94 -12.73
N ASP A 465 -15.84 30.44 -12.97
CA ASP A 465 -15.59 31.58 -13.83
C ASP A 465 -14.18 31.56 -14.46
N GLU A 466 -13.97 32.48 -15.39
CA GLU A 466 -12.76 32.63 -16.18
C GLU A 466 -11.51 33.01 -15.35
N GLU A 467 -11.71 33.79 -14.28
CA GLU A 467 -10.61 34.24 -13.41
C GLU A 467 -10.07 33.05 -12.60
N SER A 468 -10.97 32.24 -12.06
CA SER A 468 -10.67 31.01 -11.34
C SER A 468 -9.99 29.99 -12.25
N LEU A 469 -10.44 29.87 -13.52
CA LEU A 469 -9.80 28.99 -14.51
C LEU A 469 -8.34 29.37 -14.74
N ARG A 470 -8.05 30.67 -14.90
CA ARG A 470 -6.68 31.16 -15.08
C ARG A 470 -5.82 30.81 -13.86
N GLY A 471 -6.32 31.10 -12.67
CA GLY A 471 -5.63 30.78 -11.41
C GLY A 471 -5.31 29.29 -11.27
N PHE A 472 -6.22 28.41 -11.69
CA PHE A 472 -5.99 26.96 -11.71
C PHE A 472 -4.89 26.58 -12.70
N ILE A 473 -4.97 27.03 -13.96
CA ILE A 473 -4.00 26.66 -15.00
C ILE A 473 -2.59 27.14 -14.66
N ASP A 474 -2.43 28.33 -14.08
CA ASP A 474 -1.13 28.83 -13.64
C ASP A 474 -0.50 27.93 -12.56
N LYS A 475 -1.31 27.50 -11.58
CA LYS A 475 -0.87 26.54 -10.55
C LYS A 475 -0.57 25.16 -11.15
N ALA A 476 -1.43 24.65 -12.02
CA ALA A 476 -1.29 23.33 -12.64
C ALA A 476 -0.06 23.24 -13.55
N THR A 477 0.23 24.30 -14.31
CA THR A 477 1.40 24.37 -15.21
C THR A 477 2.71 24.45 -14.41
N ALA A 478 2.69 25.09 -13.23
CA ALA A 478 3.85 25.09 -12.34
C ALA A 478 4.17 23.69 -11.77
N ILE A 479 3.15 22.82 -11.64
CA ILE A 479 3.28 21.45 -11.13
C ILE A 479 3.62 20.46 -12.25
N THR A 480 3.00 20.63 -13.42
CA THR A 480 3.12 19.72 -14.58
C THR A 480 3.23 20.54 -15.88
N PRO A 481 4.45 20.98 -16.26
CA PRO A 481 4.64 21.93 -17.38
C PRO A 481 4.24 21.42 -18.77
N ASN A 482 4.06 20.11 -18.96
CA ASN A 482 3.90 19.46 -20.26
C ASN A 482 2.69 18.51 -20.36
N HIS A 483 1.74 18.57 -19.41
CA HIS A 483 0.59 17.67 -19.42
C HIS A 483 -0.71 18.43 -19.74
N PRO A 484 -1.58 17.90 -20.62
CA PRO A 484 -2.87 18.51 -20.89
C PRO A 484 -3.76 18.52 -19.65
N VAL A 485 -4.64 19.50 -19.60
CA VAL A 485 -5.70 19.63 -18.61
C VAL A 485 -7.02 19.22 -19.26
N LEU A 486 -7.80 18.40 -18.55
CA LEU A 486 -9.14 18.00 -18.95
C LEU A 486 -10.16 18.93 -18.28
N ILE A 487 -11.14 19.36 -19.05
CA ILE A 487 -12.23 20.23 -18.62
C ILE A 487 -13.53 19.50 -18.93
N ASP A 488 -14.26 19.14 -17.88
CA ASP A 488 -15.54 18.45 -17.93
C ASP A 488 -16.68 19.40 -17.53
N LYS A 489 -17.88 19.23 -18.10
CA LYS A 489 -19.07 19.92 -17.61
C LYS A 489 -19.36 19.45 -16.20
N PHE A 490 -19.38 20.39 -15.25
CA PHE A 490 -19.88 20.09 -13.92
C PHE A 490 -21.40 19.94 -13.98
N LEU A 491 -21.90 18.80 -13.50
CA LEU A 491 -23.32 18.49 -13.45
C LEU A 491 -23.87 18.97 -12.11
N ASP A 492 -24.39 20.20 -12.10
CA ASP A 492 -25.02 20.80 -10.93
C ASP A 492 -26.27 20.02 -10.50
N ASP A 493 -26.54 19.95 -9.19
CA ASP A 493 -27.67 19.22 -8.58
C ASP A 493 -27.82 17.75 -9.04
N ALA A 494 -26.71 17.05 -9.34
CA ALA A 494 -26.75 15.67 -9.81
C ALA A 494 -26.56 14.66 -8.67
N ILE A 495 -27.30 13.55 -8.72
CA ILE A 495 -27.13 12.42 -7.81
C ILE A 495 -26.00 11.54 -8.34
N GLU A 496 -24.95 11.32 -7.55
CA GLU A 496 -23.86 10.39 -7.91
C GLU A 496 -24.21 8.94 -7.52
N ILE A 497 -23.92 8.02 -8.43
CA ILE A 497 -24.22 6.59 -8.28
C ILE A 497 -22.95 5.79 -8.52
N ASP A 498 -22.58 4.95 -7.55
CA ASP A 498 -21.53 3.94 -7.71
C ASP A 498 -22.13 2.57 -8.01
N VAL A 499 -21.56 1.86 -8.98
CA VAL A 499 -22.01 0.53 -9.37
C VAL A 499 -20.84 -0.43 -9.35
N ASP A 500 -20.94 -1.47 -8.52
CA ASP A 500 -20.02 -2.61 -8.57
C ASP A 500 -20.69 -3.77 -9.30
N ALA A 501 -19.95 -4.39 -10.22
CA ALA A 501 -20.42 -5.54 -10.99
C ALA A 501 -19.31 -6.54 -11.29
N LEU A 502 -19.71 -7.77 -11.63
CA LEU A 502 -18.84 -8.81 -12.17
C LEU A 502 -19.22 -9.09 -13.63
N TYR A 503 -18.22 -9.28 -14.47
CA TYR A 503 -18.40 -9.69 -15.86
C TYR A 503 -17.43 -10.82 -16.20
N ASP A 504 -17.97 -11.96 -16.64
CA ASP A 504 -17.18 -13.15 -17.02
C ASP A 504 -16.84 -13.19 -18.52
N GLY A 505 -17.42 -12.27 -19.30
CA GLY A 505 -17.30 -12.20 -20.74
C GLY A 505 -18.54 -12.56 -21.53
N SER A 506 -19.53 -13.13 -20.86
CA SER A 506 -20.86 -13.42 -21.36
C SER A 506 -21.90 -12.66 -20.55
N ASP A 507 -21.91 -12.87 -19.24
CA ASP A 507 -22.97 -12.46 -18.34
C ASP A 507 -22.47 -11.39 -17.36
N LEU A 508 -23.32 -10.38 -17.14
CA LEU A 508 -23.10 -9.36 -16.12
C LEU A 508 -23.90 -9.71 -14.85
N TYR A 509 -23.18 -9.80 -13.73
CA TYR A 509 -23.77 -9.77 -12.41
C TYR A 509 -23.65 -8.37 -11.80
N LEU A 510 -24.76 -7.63 -11.81
CA LEU A 510 -24.87 -6.32 -11.16
C LEU A 510 -24.95 -6.53 -9.64
N ALA A 511 -23.86 -6.25 -8.92
CA ALA A 511 -23.72 -6.63 -7.52
C ALA A 511 -24.32 -5.59 -6.56
N GLY A 512 -24.13 -4.31 -6.85
CA GLY A 512 -24.65 -3.23 -6.01
C GLY A 512 -24.76 -1.94 -6.80
N VAL A 513 -25.89 -1.24 -6.62
CA VAL A 513 -26.11 0.13 -7.09
C VAL A 513 -26.24 0.98 -5.83
N MET A 514 -25.24 1.82 -5.60
CA MET A 514 -25.09 2.66 -4.42
C MET A 514 -25.41 4.10 -4.80
N GLU A 515 -26.32 4.72 -4.06
CA GLU A 515 -26.68 6.12 -4.24
C GLU A 515 -25.94 6.97 -3.20
N HIS A 516 -25.22 8.00 -3.63
CA HIS A 516 -24.55 8.91 -2.72
C HIS A 516 -25.56 9.87 -2.07
N ILE A 517 -25.29 10.26 -0.83
CA ILE A 517 -26.09 11.26 -0.11
C ILE A 517 -25.69 12.66 -0.56
N GLU A 518 -24.39 12.89 -0.70
CA GLU A 518 -23.83 14.10 -1.28
C GLU A 518 -24.02 14.13 -2.80
N GLU A 519 -24.11 15.34 -3.34
CA GLU A 519 -24.23 15.59 -4.77
C GLU A 519 -22.91 15.32 -5.52
N ALA A 520 -23.03 15.07 -6.83
CA ALA A 520 -21.88 14.89 -7.70
C ALA A 520 -20.96 16.12 -7.63
N GLY A 521 -19.71 15.90 -7.26
CA GLY A 521 -18.75 16.97 -6.98
C GLY A 521 -18.04 16.79 -5.64
N VAL A 522 -18.70 16.15 -4.68
CA VAL A 522 -18.02 15.52 -3.54
C VAL A 522 -17.49 14.16 -4.00
N HIS A 523 -16.19 13.93 -3.82
CA HIS A 523 -15.56 12.71 -4.33
C HIS A 523 -16.14 11.46 -3.65
N SER A 524 -16.44 10.41 -4.42
CA SER A 524 -17.03 9.13 -3.95
C SER A 524 -16.38 8.48 -2.72
N GLY A 525 -15.10 8.77 -2.48
CA GLY A 525 -14.37 8.28 -1.30
C GLY A 525 -14.73 8.99 0.02
N ASP A 526 -15.32 10.19 -0.06
CA ASP A 526 -15.70 11.03 1.07
C ASP A 526 -17.23 11.12 1.22
N SER A 527 -17.99 10.73 0.20
CA SER A 527 -19.46 10.67 0.22
C SER A 527 -19.98 9.50 1.05
N ALA A 528 -21.04 9.75 1.83
CA ALA A 528 -21.87 8.67 2.35
C ALA A 528 -22.70 8.07 1.21
N CYS A 529 -23.00 6.77 1.27
CA CYS A 529 -23.85 6.12 0.28
C CYS A 529 -24.84 5.14 0.91
N VAL A 530 -25.94 4.89 0.19
CA VAL A 530 -27.01 3.95 0.55
C VAL A 530 -27.11 2.82 -0.47
N LEU A 531 -27.33 1.61 0.04
CA LEU A 531 -27.58 0.41 -0.76
C LEU A 531 -28.77 -0.35 -0.15
N PRO A 532 -29.85 -0.62 -0.91
CA PRO A 532 -30.07 -0.21 -2.30
C PRO A 532 -30.31 1.30 -2.44
N SER A 533 -30.21 1.82 -3.66
CA SER A 533 -30.65 3.18 -3.98
C SER A 533 -32.11 3.39 -3.56
N THR A 534 -32.42 4.59 -3.08
CA THR A 534 -33.71 4.94 -2.48
C THR A 534 -34.55 5.86 -3.35
N SER A 535 -33.92 6.70 -4.18
CA SER A 535 -34.62 7.68 -5.03
C SER A 535 -34.76 7.23 -6.50
N LEU A 536 -33.96 6.25 -6.93
CA LEU A 536 -33.96 5.78 -8.32
C LEU A 536 -35.16 4.87 -8.63
N ASP A 537 -35.85 5.16 -9.72
CA ASP A 537 -36.92 4.31 -10.21
C ASP A 537 -36.39 3.06 -10.96
N LYS A 538 -37.29 2.13 -11.27
CA LYS A 538 -36.93 0.88 -11.95
C LYS A 538 -36.35 1.12 -13.36
N ASN A 539 -36.84 2.13 -14.07
CA ASN A 539 -36.37 2.43 -15.42
C ASN A 539 -34.91 2.91 -15.39
N MET A 540 -34.56 3.76 -14.43
CA MET A 540 -33.19 4.22 -14.22
C MET A 540 -32.27 3.05 -13.83
N LEU A 541 -32.71 2.16 -12.94
CA LEU A 541 -31.96 0.95 -12.58
C LEU A 541 -31.72 0.02 -13.79
N ASP A 542 -32.71 -0.14 -14.65
CA ASP A 542 -32.59 -0.93 -15.89
C ASP A 542 -31.62 -0.25 -16.87
N GLN A 543 -31.63 1.08 -16.99
CA GLN A 543 -30.65 1.84 -17.78
C GLN A 543 -29.24 1.68 -17.26
N ILE A 544 -29.03 1.77 -15.94
CA ILE A 544 -27.74 1.54 -15.29
C ILE A 544 -27.22 0.15 -15.59
N ARG A 545 -28.07 -0.89 -15.48
CA ARG A 545 -27.69 -2.27 -15.80
C ARG A 545 -27.23 -2.41 -17.25
N VAL A 546 -28.03 -1.91 -18.19
CA VAL A 546 -27.72 -1.99 -19.63
C VAL A 546 -26.45 -1.20 -19.97
N ALA A 547 -26.25 -0.02 -19.39
CA ALA A 547 -25.04 0.76 -19.57
C ALA A 547 -23.81 0.01 -19.03
N THR A 548 -23.92 -0.56 -17.83
CA THR A 548 -22.86 -1.33 -17.18
C THR A 548 -22.45 -2.54 -18.02
N GLU A 549 -23.41 -3.29 -18.55
CA GLU A 549 -23.16 -4.47 -19.38
C GLU A 549 -22.44 -4.08 -20.68
N LYS A 550 -22.93 -3.04 -21.36
CA LYS A 550 -22.33 -2.54 -22.59
C LYS A 550 -20.90 -2.07 -22.38
N ILE A 551 -20.65 -1.31 -21.31
CA ILE A 551 -19.30 -0.84 -20.96
C ILE A 551 -18.40 -2.02 -20.63
N ALA A 552 -18.83 -2.95 -19.77
CA ALA A 552 -18.02 -4.11 -19.40
C ALA A 552 -17.64 -4.96 -20.62
N LYS A 553 -18.58 -5.14 -21.55
CA LYS A 553 -18.38 -5.89 -22.79
C LYS A 553 -17.41 -5.21 -23.74
N ASP A 554 -17.60 -3.92 -24.02
CA ASP A 554 -16.79 -3.18 -25.00
C ASP A 554 -15.39 -2.86 -24.48
N VAL A 555 -15.24 -2.66 -23.17
CA VAL A 555 -13.91 -2.54 -22.51
C VAL A 555 -13.18 -3.89 -22.51
N GLY A 556 -13.90 -5.01 -22.46
CA GLY A 556 -13.30 -6.35 -22.40
C GLY A 556 -13.01 -6.81 -20.96
N VAL A 557 -13.87 -6.45 -20.02
CA VAL A 557 -13.74 -6.82 -18.60
C VAL A 557 -13.73 -8.34 -18.41
N ARG A 558 -12.92 -8.80 -17.47
CA ARG A 558 -12.91 -10.17 -16.94
C ARG A 558 -12.68 -10.12 -15.43
N GLY A 559 -13.77 -10.10 -14.66
CA GLY A 559 -13.76 -9.95 -13.21
C GLY A 559 -14.57 -8.74 -12.77
N LEU A 560 -14.01 -7.96 -11.84
CA LEU A 560 -14.67 -6.77 -11.28
C LEU A 560 -14.61 -5.57 -12.23
N ILE A 561 -15.70 -4.81 -12.25
CA ILE A 561 -15.75 -3.45 -12.76
C ILE A 561 -16.56 -2.59 -11.78
N ASN A 562 -16.08 -1.37 -11.57
CA ASN A 562 -16.82 -0.30 -10.93
C ASN A 562 -17.14 0.78 -11.96
N ILE A 563 -18.35 1.33 -11.94
CA ILE A 563 -18.74 2.44 -12.81
C ILE A 563 -19.42 3.51 -11.98
N GLN A 564 -18.99 4.75 -12.15
CA GLN A 564 -19.62 5.91 -11.55
C GLN A 564 -20.53 6.58 -12.58
N PHE A 565 -21.75 6.87 -12.16
CA PHE A 565 -22.74 7.59 -12.93
C PHE A 565 -23.20 8.84 -12.19
N ALA A 566 -23.75 9.79 -12.93
CA ALA A 566 -24.53 10.89 -12.39
C ALA A 566 -25.94 10.84 -12.99
N VAL A 567 -26.95 11.11 -12.16
CA VAL A 567 -28.34 11.27 -12.58
C VAL A 567 -28.74 12.73 -12.39
N SER A 568 -29.09 13.41 -13.48
CA SER A 568 -29.41 14.84 -13.45
C SER A 568 -30.51 15.21 -14.45
N GLY A 569 -31.19 16.34 -14.21
CA GLY A 569 -32.21 16.93 -15.09
C GLY A 569 -33.64 16.47 -14.83
N ASP A 570 -34.59 17.14 -15.49
CA ASP A 570 -36.02 16.79 -15.56
C ASP A 570 -36.48 16.78 -17.04
N PRO A 571 -36.74 15.60 -17.65
CA PRO A 571 -36.68 14.28 -17.04
C PRO A 571 -35.25 13.83 -16.71
N GLN A 572 -35.11 12.97 -15.70
CA GLN A 572 -33.82 12.43 -15.25
C GLN A 572 -33.06 11.73 -16.39
N LYS A 573 -31.78 12.06 -16.50
CA LYS A 573 -30.86 11.51 -17.49
C LYS A 573 -29.64 10.91 -16.82
N LEU A 574 -29.22 9.73 -17.29
CA LEU A 574 -28.04 9.03 -16.84
C LEU A 574 -26.79 9.51 -17.60
N PHE A 575 -25.75 9.89 -16.86
CA PHE A 575 -24.44 10.27 -17.39
C PHE A 575 -23.37 9.34 -16.83
N VAL A 576 -22.49 8.83 -17.69
CA VAL A 576 -21.33 8.04 -17.28
C VAL A 576 -20.19 8.98 -16.91
N LEU A 577 -19.68 8.87 -15.69
CA LEU A 577 -18.56 9.68 -15.20
C LEU A 577 -17.23 8.98 -15.48
N GLU A 578 -17.07 7.73 -15.04
CA GLU A 578 -15.88 6.92 -15.26
C GLU A 578 -16.17 5.42 -15.10
N ALA A 579 -15.30 4.59 -15.66
CA ALA A 579 -15.31 3.14 -15.47
C ALA A 579 -13.93 2.67 -15.00
N ASN A 580 -13.92 1.85 -13.95
CA ASN A 580 -12.76 1.31 -13.29
C ASN A 580 -12.81 -0.23 -13.45
N PRO A 581 -12.16 -0.82 -14.46
CA PRO A 581 -12.21 -2.27 -14.73
C PRO A 581 -11.31 -3.09 -13.77
N ARG A 582 -11.49 -2.85 -12.48
CA ARG A 582 -10.74 -3.39 -11.35
C ARG A 582 -11.60 -3.39 -10.09
N ALA A 583 -11.08 -3.91 -8.99
CA ALA A 583 -11.72 -3.74 -7.69
C ALA A 583 -11.80 -2.24 -7.32
N SER A 584 -12.93 -1.86 -6.73
CA SER A 584 -13.16 -0.55 -6.12
C SER A 584 -13.09 -0.67 -4.59
N ARG A 585 -13.03 0.48 -3.92
CA ARG A 585 -13.09 0.54 -2.45
C ARG A 585 -14.46 0.12 -1.89
N THR A 586 -15.52 0.14 -2.69
CA THR A 586 -16.88 -0.22 -2.28
C THR A 586 -17.12 -1.74 -2.29
N VAL A 587 -16.27 -2.53 -2.94
CA VAL A 587 -16.40 -4.00 -3.02
C VAL A 587 -16.62 -4.67 -1.65
N PRO A 588 -15.86 -4.38 -0.57
CA PRO A 588 -16.10 -4.97 0.74
C PRO A 588 -17.45 -4.54 1.35
N PHE A 589 -17.87 -3.30 1.13
CA PHE A 589 -19.16 -2.79 1.59
C PHE A 589 -20.31 -3.52 0.90
N VAL A 590 -20.30 -3.59 -0.43
CA VAL A 590 -21.30 -4.32 -1.22
C VAL A 590 -21.32 -5.79 -0.85
N ALA A 591 -20.16 -6.41 -0.68
CA ALA A 591 -20.06 -7.83 -0.30
C ALA A 591 -20.67 -8.11 1.08
N LYS A 592 -20.47 -7.23 2.06
CA LYS A 592 -21.06 -7.37 3.40
C LYS A 592 -22.56 -7.09 3.41
N ALA A 593 -23.02 -6.09 2.66
CA ALA A 593 -24.43 -5.72 2.60
C ALA A 593 -25.28 -6.77 1.87
N THR A 594 -24.76 -7.36 0.79
CA THR A 594 -25.47 -8.35 -0.04
C THR A 594 -25.24 -9.81 0.40
N GLY A 595 -24.18 -10.06 1.17
CA GLY A 595 -23.70 -11.41 1.48
C GLY A 595 -22.92 -12.09 0.34
N VAL A 596 -22.73 -11.41 -0.81
CA VAL A 596 -22.09 -11.96 -2.01
C VAL A 596 -20.59 -11.67 -2.00
N GLN A 597 -19.77 -12.71 -2.15
CA GLN A 597 -18.32 -12.61 -2.02
C GLN A 597 -17.64 -12.18 -3.34
N LEU A 598 -17.81 -10.91 -3.71
CA LEU A 598 -17.43 -10.38 -5.03
C LEU A 598 -15.95 -10.61 -5.40
N ALA A 599 -15.02 -10.29 -4.50
CA ALA A 599 -13.60 -10.51 -4.76
C ALA A 599 -13.23 -11.99 -4.98
N LYS A 600 -13.94 -12.92 -4.31
CA LYS A 600 -13.76 -14.37 -4.53
C LYS A 600 -14.19 -14.77 -5.94
N ALA A 601 -15.38 -14.31 -6.35
CA ALA A 601 -15.90 -14.58 -7.69
C ALA A 601 -15.01 -13.97 -8.78
N ALA A 602 -14.55 -12.73 -8.59
CA ALA A 602 -13.63 -12.06 -9.51
C ALA A 602 -12.33 -12.82 -9.73
N ALA A 603 -11.74 -13.36 -8.65
CA ALA A 603 -10.53 -14.17 -8.74
C ALA A 603 -10.74 -15.48 -9.53
N LEU A 604 -11.90 -16.13 -9.34
CA LEU A 604 -12.26 -17.33 -10.10
C LEU A 604 -12.48 -17.02 -11.58
N ILE A 605 -13.19 -15.92 -11.90
CA ILE A 605 -13.36 -15.41 -13.26
C ILE A 605 -12.01 -15.14 -13.93
N ALA A 606 -11.07 -14.53 -13.20
CA ALA A 606 -9.72 -14.27 -13.71
C ALA A 606 -8.97 -15.54 -14.14
N THR A 607 -9.31 -16.70 -13.56
CA THR A 607 -8.76 -18.01 -13.93
C THR A 607 -9.56 -18.78 -15.00
N GLY A 608 -10.67 -18.21 -15.48
CA GLY A 608 -11.51 -18.78 -16.54
C GLY A 608 -12.72 -19.58 -16.05
N VAL A 609 -13.10 -19.46 -14.77
CA VAL A 609 -14.35 -20.01 -14.23
C VAL A 609 -15.47 -19.01 -14.50
N SER A 610 -16.56 -19.45 -15.15
CA SER A 610 -17.79 -18.66 -15.38
C SER A 610 -18.76 -18.84 -14.23
#